data_AF-A0A356P9F2-F1
#
_entry.id   AF-A0A356P9F2-F1
#
_cell.length_a   1.000
_cell.length_b   1.000
_cell.length_c   1.000
_cell.angle_alpha   90.00
_cell.angle_beta   90.00
_cell.angle_gamma   90.00
#
_symmetry.space_group_name_H-M   'P 1'
#
loop_
_entity.id
_entity.type
_entity.pdbx_description
1 polymer ?
#
loop_
_entity_poly.entity_id
_entity_poly.type
_entity_poly.pdbx_seq_one_letter_code
_entity_poly.pdbx_strand_id
1 'polypeptide(L)'
;MNTNENLIMECLNELNKNALAKQKYKDYYEGNHSILKSYQMQDSRSNMRLVFNFPRKFVDNETGYILGKPVNYISKSLDTRRFVVFYL
;
A
#
# COMPACT_ATOMS: atom_id res chain seq x y z
N MET A 1 19.44 3.37 29.14
CA MET A 1 18.53 3.56 28.00
C MET A 1 17.18 3.02 28.40
N ASN A 2 16.14 3.82 28.23
CA ASN A 2 14.81 3.54 28.77
C ASN A 2 14.19 2.37 27.99
N THR A 3 13.59 1.39 28.65
CA THR A 3 13.09 0.15 28.00
C THR A 3 12.12 0.45 26.84
N ASN A 4 11.37 1.55 26.95
CA ASN A 4 10.49 2.06 25.90
C ASN A 4 11.22 2.60 24.66
N GLU A 5 12.40 3.21 24.82
CA GLU A 5 13.19 3.72 23.70
C GLU A 5 13.70 2.57 22.83
N ASN A 6 14.16 1.48 23.47
CA ASN A 6 14.62 0.29 22.76
C ASN A 6 13.47 -0.34 21.94
N LEU A 7 12.28 -0.44 22.54
CA LEU A 7 11.11 -1.02 21.88
C LEU A 7 10.64 -0.16 20.69
N ILE A 8 10.68 1.17 20.82
CA ILE A 8 10.39 2.09 19.71
C ILE A 8 11.38 1.89 18.56
N MET A 9 12.67 1.75 18.87
CA MET A 9 13.71 1.53 17.87
C MET A 9 13.56 0.18 17.16
N GLU A 10 13.17 -0.87 17.89
CA GLU A 10 12.85 -2.18 17.30
C GLU A 10 11.66 -2.08 16.33
N CYS A 11 10.54 -1.48 16.76
CA CYS A 11 9.38 -1.27 15.89
C CYS A 11 9.71 -0.44 14.64
N LEU A 12 10.54 0.60 14.79
CA LEU A 12 10.97 1.43 13.66
C LEU A 12 11.83 0.63 12.67
N ASN A 13 12.73 -0.20 13.16
CA ASN A 13 13.57 -1.06 12.31
C ASN A 13 12.72 -2.08 11.54
N GLU A 14 11.73 -2.70 12.20
CA GLU A 14 10.79 -3.61 11.54
C GLU A 14 9.93 -2.89 10.48
N LEU A 15 9.43 -1.69 10.80
CA LEU A 15 8.68 -0.87 9.86
C LEU A 15 9.51 -0.58 8.61
N ASN A 16 10.75 -0.13 8.78
CA ASN A 16 11.65 0.20 7.67
C ASN A 16 11.97 -1.03 6.81
N LYS A 17 12.25 -2.18 7.45
CA LYS A 17 12.47 -3.44 6.73
C LYS A 17 11.25 -3.85 5.90
N ASN A 18 10.06 -3.73 6.47
CA ASN A 18 8.81 -4.04 5.80
C ASN A 18 8.47 -3.04 4.68
N ALA A 19 8.78 -1.76 4.87
CA ALA A 19 8.61 -0.72 3.87
C ALA A 19 9.52 -0.97 2.67
N LEU A 20 10.80 -1.27 2.90
CA LEU A 20 11.76 -1.62 1.85
C LEU A 20 11.31 -2.84 1.05
N ALA A 21 10.84 -3.90 1.72
CA ALA A 21 10.31 -5.10 1.04
C ALA A 21 9.10 -4.81 0.15
N LYS A 22 8.32 -3.76 0.47
CA LYS A 22 7.11 -3.35 -0.28
C LYS A 22 7.34 -2.12 -1.16
N GLN A 23 8.56 -1.59 -1.24
CA GLN A 23 8.89 -0.37 -1.97
C GLN A 23 8.46 -0.46 -3.45
N LYS A 24 8.61 -1.65 -4.06
CA LYS A 24 8.14 -1.90 -5.42
C LYS A 24 6.67 -1.49 -5.60
N TYR A 25 5.77 -1.90 -4.71
CA TYR A 25 4.34 -1.58 -4.83
C TYR A 25 4.06 -0.08 -4.71
N LYS A 26 4.79 0.59 -3.81
CA LYS A 26 4.73 2.06 -3.68
C LYS A 26 5.19 2.73 -4.97
N ASP A 27 6.29 2.27 -5.55
CA ASP A 27 6.79 2.78 -6.83
C ASP A 27 5.75 2.62 -7.95
N TYR A 28 5.08 1.46 -8.05
CA TYR A 28 4.00 1.26 -9.03
C TYR A 28 2.79 2.18 -8.78
N TYR A 29 2.43 2.46 -7.53
CA TYR A 29 1.34 3.38 -7.21
C TYR A 29 1.70 4.84 -7.56
N GLU A 30 2.95 5.24 -7.31
CA GLU A 30 3.46 6.58 -7.64
C GLU A 30 3.75 6.77 -9.15
N GLY A 31 3.72 5.70 -9.95
CA GLY A 31 4.03 5.75 -11.38
C GLY A 31 5.52 5.59 -11.71
N ASN A 32 6.34 5.17 -10.74
CA ASN A 32 7.76 4.86 -10.89
C ASN A 32 7.95 3.40 -11.37
N HIS A 33 7.43 3.07 -12.54
CA HIS A 33 7.46 1.71 -13.06
C HIS A 33 8.88 1.26 -13.44
N SER A 34 9.18 -0.03 -13.25
CA SER A 34 10.48 -0.62 -13.60
C SER A 34 10.86 -0.44 -15.07
N ILE A 35 9.87 -0.40 -15.97
CA ILE A 35 10.06 -0.16 -17.41
C ILE A 35 10.76 1.18 -17.70
N LEU A 36 10.68 2.16 -16.80
CA LEU A 36 11.41 3.43 -16.94
C LEU A 36 12.91 3.28 -16.68
N LYS A 37 13.33 2.26 -15.93
CA LYS A 37 14.73 2.05 -15.53
C LYS A 37 15.43 0.95 -16.33
N SER A 38 14.73 -0.14 -16.65
CA SER A 38 15.36 -1.39 -17.11
C SER A 38 14.98 -1.82 -18.53
N TYR A 39 14.57 -0.90 -19.40
CA TYR A 39 14.26 -1.25 -20.80
C TYR A 39 15.56 -1.37 -21.61
N GLN A 40 15.74 -2.50 -22.29
CA GLN A 40 16.85 -2.69 -23.22
C GLN A 40 16.71 -1.75 -24.41
N MET A 41 17.69 -0.88 -24.59
CA MET A 41 17.75 0.02 -25.74
C MET A 41 18.21 -0.77 -26.97
N GLN A 42 17.48 -0.62 -28.08
CA GLN A 42 17.88 -1.17 -29.37
C GLN A 42 18.02 -0.01 -30.36
N ASP A 43 19.20 0.14 -30.97
CA ASP A 43 19.52 1.27 -31.85
C ASP A 43 18.64 1.33 -33.11
N SER A 44 18.05 0.21 -33.50
CA SER A 44 17.23 0.09 -34.71
C SER A 44 15.77 0.47 -34.52
N ARG A 45 15.32 0.82 -33.29
CA ARG A 45 13.90 1.07 -32.98
C ARG A 45 13.70 2.27 -32.05
N SER A 46 12.54 2.89 -32.18
CA SER A 46 12.11 3.94 -31.24
C SER A 46 11.83 3.34 -29.86
N ASN A 47 12.42 3.92 -28.83
CA ASN A 47 12.33 3.48 -27.43
C ASN A 47 11.22 4.23 -26.65
N MET A 48 10.09 4.54 -27.31
CA MET A 48 8.97 5.22 -26.67
C MET A 48 8.35 4.35 -25.59
N ARG A 49 8.31 4.84 -24.34
CA ARG A 49 7.74 4.13 -23.19
C ARG A 49 6.44 4.81 -22.78
N LEU A 50 5.34 4.08 -22.90
CA LEU A 50 4.04 4.52 -22.39
C LEU A 50 3.81 3.91 -21.01
N VAL A 51 3.55 4.76 -20.04
CA VAL A 51 3.29 4.36 -18.67
C VAL A 51 1.90 4.84 -18.28
N PHE A 52 0.97 3.90 -18.15
CA PHE A 52 -0.37 4.16 -17.64
C PHE A 52 -0.45 3.71 -16.19
N ASN A 53 -0.79 4.63 -15.29
CA ASN A 53 -0.84 4.35 -13.85
C ASN A 53 -2.16 3.64 -13.46
N PHE A 54 -2.38 2.45 -14.01
CA PHE A 54 -3.47 1.57 -13.61
C PHE A 54 -3.41 1.17 -12.13
N PRO A 55 -2.23 0.86 -11.52
CA PRO A 55 -2.16 0.47 -10.13
C PRO A 55 -2.81 1.47 -9.18
N ARG A 56 -2.54 2.77 -9.38
CA ARG A 56 -3.19 3.82 -8.60
C ARG A 56 -4.70 3.82 -8.76
N LYS A 57 -5.19 3.77 -10.01
CA LYS A 57 -6.63 3.80 -10.30
C LYS A 57 -7.38 2.64 -9.66
N PHE A 58 -6.82 1.43 -9.69
CA PHE A 58 -7.43 0.27 -9.05
C PHE A 58 -7.46 0.42 -7.52
N VAL A 59 -6.33 0.79 -6.92
CA VAL A 59 -6.26 0.97 -5.46
C VAL A 59 -7.23 2.03 -4.98
N ASP A 60 -7.29 3.19 -5.65
CA ASP A 60 -8.19 4.28 -5.27
C ASP A 60 -9.66 3.86 -5.44
N ASN A 61 -10.00 3.10 -6.48
CA ASN A 61 -11.35 2.60 -6.71
C ASN A 61 -11.77 1.55 -5.67
N GLU A 62 -10.93 0.54 -5.41
CA GLU A 62 -11.24 -0.53 -4.46
C GLU A 62 -11.32 0.01 -3.02
N THR A 63 -10.37 0.87 -2.63
CA THR A 63 -10.39 1.49 -1.29
C THR A 63 -11.57 2.44 -1.14
N GLY A 64 -11.91 3.21 -2.18
CA GLY A 64 -13.10 4.04 -2.21
C GLY A 64 -14.39 3.23 -2.14
N TYR A 65 -14.45 2.04 -2.74
CA TYR A 65 -15.63 1.17 -2.66
C TYR A 65 -15.78 0.54 -1.27
N ILE A 66 -14.71 -0.04 -0.73
CA ILE A 66 -14.74 -0.77 0.55
C ILE A 66 -14.88 0.18 1.74
N LEU A 67 -14.20 1.32 1.71
CA LEU A 67 -14.09 2.25 2.83
C LEU A 67 -14.84 3.57 2.60
N GLY A 68 -15.45 3.77 1.43
CA GLY A 68 -16.16 5.02 1.10
C GLY A 68 -17.41 5.25 1.94
N LYS A 69 -17.95 4.21 2.57
CA LYS A 69 -18.98 4.33 3.60
C LYS A 69 -18.43 3.86 4.95
N PRO A 70 -18.64 4.63 6.03
CA PRO A 70 -18.21 4.21 7.35
C PRO A 70 -18.90 2.90 7.72
N VAL A 71 -18.12 1.97 8.28
CA VAL A 71 -18.62 0.66 8.68
C VAL A 71 -19.54 0.80 9.89
N ASN A 72 -20.71 0.18 9.84
CA ASN A 72 -21.61 0.10 10.97
C ASN A 72 -21.14 -1.00 11.94
N TYR A 73 -20.97 -0.64 13.21
CA TYR A 73 -20.59 -1.56 14.27
C TYR A 73 -21.81 -1.88 15.15
N ILE A 74 -22.17 -3.15 15.26
CA ILE A 74 -23.23 -3.61 16.18
C ILE A 74 -22.60 -4.60 17.16
N SER A 75 -22.55 -4.25 18.45
CA SER A 75 -22.03 -5.14 19.50
C SER A 75 -23.11 -6.13 19.95
N LYS A 76 -22.81 -7.44 19.93
CA LYS A 76 -23.69 -8.50 20.45
C LYS A 76 -23.47 -8.83 21.94
N SER A 77 -22.50 -8.21 22.61
CA SER A 77 -22.25 -8.38 24.05
C SER A 77 -22.35 -7.03 24.78
N LEU A 78 -22.90 -7.06 26.00
CA LEU A 78 -22.85 -5.97 26.98
C LEU A 78 -21.42 -5.65 27.45
N ASP A 79 -20.43 -6.44 27.03
CA ASP A 79 -19.02 -6.20 27.26
C ASP A 79 -18.27 -6.03 25.92
N THR A 80 -18.14 -4.76 25.54
CA THR A 80 -16.99 -4.10 24.88
C THR A 80 -16.04 -4.88 23.96
N ARG A 81 -16.54 -5.68 23.01
CA ARG A 81 -15.72 -6.13 21.86
C ARG A 81 -16.48 -5.93 20.54
N ARG A 82 -16.01 -4.95 19.76
CA ARG A 82 -16.62 -4.52 18.48
C ARG A 82 -16.28 -5.54 17.39
N PHE A 83 -17.30 -6.14 16.77
CA PHE A 83 -17.16 -6.92 15.54
C PHE A 83 -17.64 -6.08 14.34
N VAL A 84 -16.94 -6.23 13.21
CA VAL A 84 -17.13 -5.48 11.97
C VAL A 84 -18.26 -6.14 11.17
N VAL A 85 -19.37 -5.44 10.92
CA VAL A 85 -20.44 -5.93 10.04
C VAL A 85 -20.29 -5.26 8.69
N PHE A 86 -19.84 -6.01 7.68
CA PHE A 86 -19.86 -5.57 6.28
C PHE A 86 -21.27 -5.85 5.72
N TYR A 87 -21.98 -4.80 5.32
CA TYR A 87 -23.12 -4.95 4.42
C TYR A 87 -22.56 -5.02 3.00
N LEU A 88 -22.60 -6.20 2.39
CA LEU A 88 -22.39 -6.42 0.96
C LEU A 88 -23.69 -6.10 0.20
#